data_AF-A0A4P7DUD6-F1
#
_entry.id   AF-A0A4P7DUD6-F1
#
_cell.length_a   1.000
_cell.length_b   1.000
_cell.length_c   1.000
_cell.angle_alpha   90.00
_cell.angle_beta   90.00
_cell.angle_gamma   90.00
#
_symmetry.space_group_name_H-M   'P 1'
#
loop_
_entity.id
_entity.type
_entity.pdbx_description
1 polymer ?
#
loop_
_entity_poly.entity_id
_entity_poly.type
_entity_poly.pdbx_seq_one_letter_code
_entity_poly.pdbx_strand_id
1 'polypeptide(L)'
;MKTLMICLLTIWSLSGLAQTPYEKAMTEGLASWKAGKSQEAMATFERVAQVEKDNWIPKYYQAMVGITNSFMMTNNEEKLKAIDAAKALIPKDEKSLNAEWYVLNALALTSELTIDPMATAMTLSPQIMEQYQKALALEPNNPRALSGMADFSMQSKKYMGGDTKEECKQLEKAVSLFDKEKNATKFYPSWGKERAAALLASCKN
;
A
#
# COMPACT_ATOMS: atom_id res chain seq x y z
N MET A 1 -1.54 63.93 38.98
CA MET A 1 -0.65 62.77 38.80
C MET A 1 -1.43 61.65 38.14
N LYS A 2 -1.00 61.28 36.92
CA LYS A 2 -0.81 59.90 36.45
C LYS A 2 -1.94 58.90 36.77
N THR A 3 -2.70 58.50 35.75
CA THR A 3 -2.47 57.16 35.17
C THR A 3 -3.08 57.05 33.79
N LEU A 4 -2.18 56.81 32.84
CA LEU A 4 -2.39 56.55 31.43
C LEU A 4 -3.11 55.20 31.31
N MET A 5 -4.30 55.16 30.71
CA MET A 5 -4.99 53.91 30.42
C MET A 5 -4.31 53.25 29.21
N ILE A 6 -3.35 52.37 29.49
CA ILE A 6 -2.59 51.64 28.48
C ILE A 6 -3.40 50.41 28.04
N CYS A 7 -3.74 50.40 26.75
CA CYS A 7 -4.21 49.23 26.01
C CYS A 7 -3.21 48.06 26.13
N LEU A 8 -3.68 46.88 26.54
CA LEU A 8 -3.02 45.60 26.23
C LEU A 8 -4.01 44.74 25.42
N LEU A 9 -3.98 44.89 24.10
CA LEU A 9 -4.52 43.93 23.16
C LEU A 9 -3.50 42.80 23.04
N THR A 10 -3.69 41.72 23.79
CA THR A 10 -2.94 40.48 23.61
C THR A 10 -3.43 39.80 22.34
N ILE A 11 -2.69 39.95 21.25
CA ILE A 11 -2.86 39.13 20.04
C ILE A 11 -2.38 37.72 20.39
N TRP A 12 -3.32 36.85 20.77
CA TRP A 12 -3.10 35.41 20.71
C TRP A 12 -3.16 35.02 19.24
N SER A 13 -2.02 34.98 18.57
CA SER A 13 -1.86 34.23 17.34
C SER A 13 -2.01 32.75 17.68
N LEU A 14 -3.25 32.25 17.63
CA LEU A 14 -3.49 30.83 17.38
C LEU A 14 -2.91 30.55 15.99
N SER A 15 -1.64 30.14 15.95
CA SER A 15 -1.08 29.46 14.80
C SER A 15 -1.74 28.09 14.73
N GLY A 16 -2.98 28.04 14.26
CA GLY A 16 -3.58 26.78 13.84
C GLY A 16 -2.64 26.14 12.83
N LEU A 17 -2.19 24.92 13.09
CA LEU A 17 -1.41 24.14 12.13
C LEU A 17 -2.31 23.87 10.92
N ALA A 18 -2.34 24.82 9.98
CA ALA A 18 -3.03 24.65 8.71
C ALA A 18 -2.32 23.52 7.96
N GLN A 19 -3.09 22.52 7.52
CA GLN A 19 -2.55 21.48 6.66
C GLN A 19 -1.95 22.11 5.41
N THR A 20 -0.77 21.64 5.01
CA THR A 20 -0.20 22.05 3.73
C THR A 20 -1.11 21.60 2.58
N PRO A 21 -1.05 22.22 1.39
CA PRO A 21 -1.82 21.78 0.23
C PRO A 21 -1.61 20.29 -0.08
N TYR A 22 -0.37 19.81 0.07
CA TYR A 22 -0.02 18.39 -0.03
C TYR A 22 -0.81 17.53 0.97
N GLU A 23 -0.76 17.89 2.25
CA GLU A 23 -1.40 17.12 3.32
C GLU A 23 -2.91 17.06 3.16
N LYS A 24 -3.52 18.19 2.77
CA LYS A 24 -4.94 18.28 2.48
C LYS A 24 -5.31 17.34 1.34
N ALA A 25 -4.61 17.43 0.20
CA ALA A 25 -4.92 16.62 -0.97
C ALA A 25 -4.66 15.11 -0.74
N MET A 26 -3.61 14.75 0.00
CA MET A 26 -3.36 13.36 0.39
C MET A 26 -4.47 12.81 1.30
N THR A 27 -4.91 13.61 2.28
CA THR A 27 -6.00 13.24 3.19
C THR A 27 -7.32 13.07 2.43
N GLU A 28 -7.62 13.98 1.49
CA GLU A 28 -8.79 13.89 0.61
C GLU A 28 -8.76 12.62 -0.25
N GLY A 29 -7.64 12.33 -0.90
CA GLY A 29 -7.48 11.11 -1.72
C GLY A 29 -7.69 9.82 -0.91
N LEU A 30 -7.11 9.75 0.30
CA LEU A 30 -7.29 8.61 1.21
C LEU A 30 -8.74 8.49 1.70
N ALA A 31 -9.40 9.61 1.98
CA ALA A 31 -10.81 9.62 2.39
C ALA A 31 -11.73 9.15 1.26
N SER A 32 -11.51 9.62 0.03
CA SER A 32 -12.27 9.18 -1.15
C SER A 32 -12.07 7.68 -1.41
N TRP A 33 -10.84 7.17 -1.25
CA TRP A 33 -10.59 5.74 -1.37
C TRP A 33 -11.32 4.93 -0.30
N LYS A 34 -11.25 5.35 0.98
CA LYS A 34 -11.98 4.72 2.08
C LYS A 34 -13.50 4.71 1.85
N ALA A 35 -14.03 5.72 1.18
CA ALA A 35 -15.43 5.82 0.79
C ALA A 35 -15.80 4.98 -0.45
N GLY A 36 -14.88 4.17 -0.99
CA GLY A 36 -15.10 3.33 -2.18
C GLY A 36 -15.01 4.09 -3.50
N LYS A 37 -14.59 5.36 -3.49
CA LYS A 37 -14.49 6.20 -4.70
C LYS A 37 -13.11 6.09 -5.33
N SER A 38 -12.75 4.88 -5.78
CA SER A 38 -11.41 4.57 -6.29
C SER A 38 -10.95 5.50 -7.41
N GLN A 39 -11.82 5.85 -8.36
CA GLN A 39 -11.47 6.75 -9.47
C GLN A 39 -11.14 8.17 -8.99
N GLU A 40 -11.94 8.71 -8.07
CA GLU A 40 -11.72 10.05 -7.49
C GLU A 40 -10.41 10.10 -6.68
N ALA A 41 -10.12 9.03 -5.94
CA ALA A 41 -8.87 8.90 -5.20
C ALA A 41 -7.66 8.85 -6.13
N MET A 42 -7.68 8.01 -7.17
CA MET A 42 -6.60 7.91 -8.16
C MET A 42 -6.34 9.25 -8.85
N ALA A 43 -7.38 9.95 -9.31
CA ALA A 43 -7.25 11.26 -9.94
C ALA A 43 -6.67 12.32 -8.98
N THR A 44 -7.00 12.23 -7.69
CA THR A 44 -6.43 13.11 -6.67
C THR A 44 -4.94 12.84 -6.48
N PHE A 45 -4.55 11.58 -6.28
CA PHE A 45 -3.14 11.21 -6.13
C PHE A 45 -2.30 11.52 -7.36
N GLU A 46 -2.85 11.35 -8.57
CA GLU A 46 -2.19 11.75 -9.81
C GLU A 46 -1.87 13.24 -9.84
N ARG A 47 -2.84 14.09 -9.51
CA ARG A 47 -2.65 15.54 -9.46
C ARG A 47 -1.60 15.95 -8.43
N VAL A 48 -1.58 15.29 -7.27
CA VAL A 48 -0.57 15.53 -6.24
C VAL A 48 0.81 15.09 -6.74
N ALA A 49 0.93 13.93 -7.40
CA ALA A 49 2.19 13.43 -7.96
C ALA A 49 2.78 14.36 -9.04
N GLN A 50 1.94 15.08 -9.79
CA GLN A 50 2.38 16.05 -10.79
C GLN A 50 3.06 17.29 -10.16
N VAL A 51 2.66 17.66 -8.94
CA VAL A 51 3.23 18.78 -8.18
C VAL A 51 4.42 18.32 -7.34
N GLU A 52 4.27 17.22 -6.61
CA GLU A 52 5.25 16.68 -5.66
C GLU A 52 6.19 15.67 -6.35
N LYS A 53 6.92 16.11 -7.37
CA LYS A 53 7.66 15.23 -8.30
C LYS A 53 8.70 14.32 -7.64
N ASP A 54 9.33 14.78 -6.56
CA ASP A 54 10.35 14.03 -5.84
C ASP A 54 9.76 13.15 -4.72
N ASN A 55 8.45 13.24 -4.50
CA ASN A 55 7.73 12.44 -3.51
C ASN A 55 7.05 11.25 -4.20
N TRP A 56 7.54 10.05 -3.92
CA TRP A 56 6.99 8.82 -4.51
C TRP A 56 5.61 8.43 -3.93
N ILE A 57 5.24 8.95 -2.75
CA ILE A 57 4.06 8.51 -1.98
C ILE A 57 2.74 8.72 -2.72
N PRO A 58 2.43 9.88 -3.31
CA PRO A 58 1.19 10.06 -4.07
C PRO A 58 1.08 9.06 -5.23
N LYS A 59 2.17 8.89 -5.98
CA LYS A 59 2.21 7.94 -7.10
C LYS A 59 2.02 6.49 -6.62
N TYR A 60 2.58 6.15 -5.45
CA TYR A 60 2.38 4.84 -4.82
C TYR A 60 0.91 4.62 -4.48
N TYR A 61 0.23 5.58 -3.86
CA TYR A 61 -1.19 5.42 -3.55
C TYR A 61 -2.06 5.36 -4.81
N GLN A 62 -1.74 6.13 -5.86
CA GLN A 62 -2.41 6.00 -7.15
C GLN A 62 -2.32 4.55 -7.68
N ALA A 63 -1.11 3.97 -7.69
CA ALA A 63 -0.90 2.58 -8.11
C ALA A 63 -1.61 1.58 -7.19
N MET A 64 -1.51 1.77 -5.88
CA MET A 64 -2.14 0.92 -4.87
C MET A 64 -3.66 0.87 -5.03
N VAL A 65 -4.31 2.02 -5.23
CA VAL A 65 -5.76 2.07 -5.45
C VAL A 65 -6.14 1.32 -6.72
N GLY A 66 -5.39 1.52 -7.83
CA GLY A 66 -5.62 0.78 -9.07
C GLY A 66 -5.50 -0.73 -8.90
N ILE A 67 -4.44 -1.19 -8.24
CA ILE A 67 -4.18 -2.62 -7.97
C ILE A 67 -5.27 -3.20 -7.08
N THR A 68 -5.58 -2.56 -5.95
CA THR A 68 -6.59 -3.07 -5.01
C THR A 68 -7.98 -3.09 -5.63
N ASN A 69 -8.34 -2.09 -6.44
CA ASN A 69 -9.60 -2.06 -7.18
C ASN A 69 -9.68 -3.19 -8.22
N SER A 70 -8.55 -3.55 -8.85
CA SER A 70 -8.52 -4.62 -9.87
C SER A 70 -8.94 -6.00 -9.33
N PHE A 71 -8.71 -6.28 -8.05
CA PHE A 71 -9.18 -7.52 -7.42
C PHE A 71 -10.72 -7.63 -7.35
N MET A 72 -11.43 -6.51 -7.40
CA MET A 72 -12.89 -6.44 -7.36
C MET A 72 -13.54 -6.42 -8.75
N MET A 73 -12.74 -6.31 -9.82
CA MET A 73 -13.23 -6.25 -11.19
C MET A 73 -13.56 -7.64 -11.72
N THR A 74 -14.72 -7.75 -12.38
CA THR A 74 -15.21 -9.01 -12.97
C THR A 74 -14.91 -9.14 -14.46
N ASN A 75 -14.79 -8.02 -15.19
CA ASN A 75 -14.38 -8.03 -16.58
C ASN A 75 -12.85 -8.18 -16.67
N ASN A 76 -12.39 -9.28 -17.26
CA ASN A 76 -10.97 -9.62 -17.37
C ASN A 76 -10.16 -8.62 -18.21
N GLU A 77 -10.72 -8.10 -19.30
CA GLU A 77 -10.03 -7.13 -20.16
C GLU A 77 -9.85 -5.79 -19.43
N GLU A 78 -10.91 -5.31 -18.78
CA GLU A 78 -10.84 -4.08 -17.97
C GLU A 78 -9.90 -4.24 -16.78
N LYS A 79 -9.92 -5.41 -16.14
CA LYS A 79 -9.01 -5.76 -15.04
C LYS A 79 -7.55 -5.71 -15.48
N LEU A 80 -7.22 -6.34 -16.62
CA LEU A 80 -5.87 -6.31 -17.16
C LEU A 80 -5.42 -4.88 -17.49
N LYS A 81 -6.28 -4.09 -18.14
CA LYS A 81 -6.01 -2.66 -18.41
C LYS A 81 -5.74 -1.86 -17.13
N ALA A 82 -6.50 -2.10 -16.06
CA ALA A 82 -6.29 -1.43 -14.78
C ALA A 82 -4.97 -1.86 -14.11
N ILE A 83 -4.62 -3.14 -14.17
CA ILE A 83 -3.35 -3.68 -13.67
C ILE A 83 -2.17 -3.05 -14.42
N ASP A 84 -2.22 -3.01 -15.75
CA ASP A 84 -1.15 -2.44 -16.58
C ASP A 84 -0.98 -0.95 -16.33
N ALA A 85 -2.08 -0.20 -16.22
CA ALA A 85 -2.04 1.22 -15.87
C ALA A 85 -1.38 1.45 -14.49
N ALA A 86 -1.69 0.61 -13.51
CA ALA A 86 -1.07 0.71 -12.18
C ALA A 86 0.41 0.30 -12.18
N LYS A 87 0.79 -0.78 -12.90
CA LYS A 87 2.19 -1.20 -13.07
C LYS A 87 3.02 -0.13 -13.77
N ALA A 88 2.45 0.62 -14.72
CA ALA A 88 3.13 1.72 -15.39
C ALA A 88 3.52 2.88 -14.45
N LEU A 89 2.91 2.98 -13.27
CA LEU A 89 3.27 3.97 -12.27
C LEU A 89 4.49 3.57 -11.44
N ILE A 90 4.80 2.28 -11.36
CA ILE A 90 5.95 1.75 -10.62
C ILE A 90 7.25 2.23 -11.31
N PRO A 91 8.25 2.76 -10.56
CA PRO A 91 9.53 3.16 -11.13
C PRO A 91 10.22 2.00 -11.86
N LYS A 92 10.82 2.29 -13.02
CA LYS A 92 11.57 1.30 -13.81
C LYS A 92 13.05 1.23 -13.45
N ASP A 93 13.58 2.31 -12.86
CA ASP A 93 14.96 2.38 -12.37
C ASP A 93 15.05 1.77 -10.98
N GLU A 94 15.92 0.77 -10.81
CA GLU A 94 16.08 0.05 -9.55
C GLU A 94 16.50 0.97 -8.39
N LYS A 95 17.23 2.07 -8.67
CA LYS A 95 17.63 3.03 -7.62
C LYS A 95 16.46 3.81 -7.05
N SER A 96 15.36 3.88 -7.79
CA SER A 96 14.12 4.54 -7.38
C SER A 96 13.14 3.59 -6.70
N LEU A 97 13.45 2.28 -6.66
CA LEU A 97 12.62 1.27 -6.00
C LEU A 97 12.98 1.16 -4.52
N ASN A 98 11.94 1.14 -3.69
CA ASN A 98 12.01 0.78 -2.28
C ASN A 98 11.22 -0.51 -2.06
N ALA A 99 11.26 -1.07 -0.84
CA ALA A 99 10.56 -2.32 -0.54
C ALA A 99 9.05 -2.26 -0.85
N GLU A 100 8.41 -1.12 -0.62
CA GLU A 100 6.98 -0.91 -0.86
C GLU A 100 6.59 -1.03 -2.34
N TRP A 101 7.43 -0.53 -3.26
CA TRP A 101 7.19 -0.69 -4.69
C TRP A 101 7.23 -2.15 -5.14
N TYR A 102 8.16 -2.93 -4.58
CA TYR A 102 8.22 -4.37 -4.84
C TYR A 102 6.98 -5.09 -4.30
N VAL A 103 6.48 -4.72 -3.12
CA VAL A 103 5.23 -5.24 -2.57
C VAL A 103 4.05 -4.94 -3.50
N LEU A 104 3.91 -3.71 -4.00
CA LEU A 104 2.83 -3.38 -4.95
C LEU A 104 2.96 -4.17 -6.26
N ASN A 105 4.18 -4.35 -6.77
CA ASN A 105 4.36 -5.13 -7.99
C ASN A 105 3.96 -6.60 -7.78
N ALA A 106 4.30 -7.18 -6.63
CA ALA A 106 3.87 -8.53 -6.27
C ALA A 106 2.33 -8.65 -6.22
N LEU A 107 1.65 -7.65 -5.65
CA LEU A 107 0.18 -7.60 -5.62
C LEU A 107 -0.43 -7.43 -7.03
N ALA A 108 0.17 -6.60 -7.88
CA ALA A 108 -0.29 -6.42 -9.27
C ALA A 108 -0.20 -7.74 -10.06
N LEU A 109 0.93 -8.43 -9.97
CA LEU A 109 1.14 -9.75 -10.58
C LEU A 109 0.20 -10.81 -10.00
N THR A 110 -0.10 -10.74 -8.70
CA THR A 110 -1.09 -11.62 -8.07
C THR A 110 -2.49 -11.36 -8.63
N SER A 111 -2.88 -10.10 -8.81
CA SER A 111 -4.17 -9.77 -9.45
C SER A 111 -4.23 -10.27 -10.90
N GLU A 112 -3.13 -10.15 -11.64
CA GLU A 112 -3.00 -10.67 -13.01
C GLU A 112 -3.17 -12.20 -13.06
N LEU A 113 -2.52 -12.92 -12.13
CA LEU A 113 -2.66 -14.38 -11.99
C LEU A 113 -4.10 -14.81 -11.80
N THR A 114 -4.90 -14.03 -11.05
CA THR A 114 -6.32 -14.38 -10.82
C THR A 114 -7.22 -14.29 -12.06
N ILE A 115 -6.75 -13.72 -13.18
CA ILE A 115 -7.51 -13.66 -14.44
C ILE A 115 -7.62 -15.05 -15.08
N ASP A 116 -6.49 -15.75 -15.18
CA ASP A 116 -6.42 -17.14 -15.66
C ASP A 116 -5.33 -17.90 -14.88
N PRO A 117 -5.65 -18.41 -13.68
CA PRO A 117 -4.68 -19.09 -12.84
C PRO A 117 -4.08 -20.33 -13.50
N MET A 118 -4.87 -21.06 -14.30
CA MET A 118 -4.41 -22.29 -14.93
C MET A 118 -3.35 -22.02 -16.01
N ALA A 119 -3.54 -20.96 -16.80
CA ALA A 119 -2.57 -20.58 -17.83
C ALA A 119 -1.34 -19.88 -17.25
N THR A 120 -1.50 -19.07 -16.20
CA THR A 120 -0.46 -18.11 -15.79
C THR A 120 0.31 -18.48 -14.53
N ALA A 121 -0.19 -19.40 -13.69
CA ALA A 121 0.45 -19.68 -12.40
C ALA A 121 1.91 -20.13 -12.51
N MET A 122 2.26 -20.97 -13.49
CA MET A 122 3.66 -21.41 -13.69
C MET A 122 4.60 -20.26 -14.05
N THR A 123 4.10 -19.22 -14.72
CA THR A 123 4.88 -18.07 -15.18
C THR A 123 4.94 -16.96 -14.12
N LEU A 124 3.80 -16.66 -13.49
CA LEU A 124 3.65 -15.51 -12.60
C LEU A 124 4.04 -15.83 -11.15
N SER A 125 3.84 -17.06 -10.66
CA SER A 125 4.15 -17.39 -9.26
C SER A 125 5.63 -17.15 -8.89
N PRO A 126 6.62 -17.57 -9.70
CA PRO A 126 8.02 -17.27 -9.42
C PRO A 126 8.32 -15.76 -9.38
N GLN A 127 7.68 -14.98 -10.27
CA GLN A 127 7.86 -13.53 -10.33
C GLN A 127 7.26 -12.85 -9.10
N ILE A 128 6.07 -13.27 -8.66
CA ILE A 128 5.43 -12.77 -7.44
C ILE A 128 6.34 -12.99 -6.24
N MET A 129 6.88 -14.20 -6.09
CA MET A 129 7.81 -14.53 -5.01
C MET A 129 9.11 -13.73 -5.08
N GLU A 130 9.66 -13.54 -6.28
CA GLU A 130 10.86 -12.72 -6.49
C GLU A 130 10.63 -11.27 -6.04
N GLN A 131 9.47 -10.68 -6.33
CA GLN A 131 9.16 -9.32 -5.88
C GLN A 131 9.14 -9.22 -4.35
N TYR A 132 8.47 -10.16 -3.66
CA TYR A 132 8.49 -10.18 -2.20
C TYR A 132 9.90 -10.41 -1.64
N GLN A 133 10.69 -11.28 -2.25
CA GLN A 133 12.08 -11.51 -1.85
C GLN A 133 12.95 -10.26 -2.03
N LYS A 134 12.78 -9.49 -3.11
CA LYS A 134 13.45 -8.19 -3.31
C LYS A 134 13.03 -7.18 -2.23
N ALA A 135 11.74 -7.11 -1.89
CA ALA A 135 11.27 -6.27 -0.80
C ALA A 135 11.94 -6.64 0.54
N LEU A 136 12.03 -7.93 0.85
CA LEU A 136 12.65 -8.44 2.07
C LEU A 136 14.18 -8.35 2.06
N ALA A 137 14.82 -8.31 0.89
CA ALA A 137 16.25 -8.06 0.79
C ALA A 137 16.59 -6.61 1.15
N LEU A 138 15.72 -5.65 0.77
CA LEU A 138 15.86 -4.24 1.15
C LEU A 138 15.45 -3.98 2.60
N GLU A 139 14.33 -4.56 3.03
CA GLU A 139 13.74 -4.37 4.35
C GLU A 139 13.32 -5.74 4.93
N PRO A 140 14.23 -6.48 5.59
CA PRO A 140 13.97 -7.84 6.10
C PRO A 140 12.81 -7.97 7.09
N ASN A 141 12.39 -6.85 7.68
CA ASN A 141 11.30 -6.77 8.64
C ASN A 141 10.08 -6.02 8.08
N ASN A 142 10.00 -5.79 6.76
CA ASN A 142 8.83 -5.16 6.15
C ASN A 142 7.60 -6.06 6.35
N PRO A 143 6.60 -5.61 7.13
CA PRO A 143 5.49 -6.48 7.52
C PRO A 143 4.55 -6.77 6.35
N ARG A 144 4.43 -5.86 5.37
CA ARG A 144 3.64 -6.06 4.14
C ARG A 144 4.26 -7.08 3.22
N ALA A 145 5.58 -7.05 3.05
CA ALA A 145 6.30 -8.06 2.27
C ALA A 145 6.20 -9.45 2.90
N LEU A 146 6.42 -9.56 4.22
CA LEU A 146 6.30 -10.84 4.93
C LEU A 146 4.88 -11.41 4.85
N SER A 147 3.87 -10.58 5.16
CA SER A 147 2.47 -11.05 5.14
C SER A 147 1.97 -11.35 3.73
N GLY A 148 2.33 -10.54 2.72
CA GLY A 148 1.95 -10.77 1.32
C GLY A 148 2.57 -12.05 0.76
N MET A 149 3.85 -12.31 1.05
CA MET A 149 4.52 -13.54 0.65
C MET A 149 3.92 -14.78 1.31
N ALA A 150 3.60 -14.69 2.60
CA ALA A 150 2.96 -15.76 3.35
C ALA A 150 1.53 -16.03 2.86
N ASP A 151 0.74 -15.00 2.60
CA ASP A 151 -0.61 -15.10 2.02
C ASP A 151 -0.56 -15.82 0.67
N PHE A 152 0.29 -15.34 -0.25
CA PHE A 152 0.43 -15.95 -1.56
C PHE A 152 0.83 -17.43 -1.47
N SER A 153 1.89 -17.74 -0.69
CA SER A 153 2.38 -19.10 -0.50
C SER A 153 1.32 -20.01 0.15
N MET A 154 0.56 -19.49 1.10
CA MET A 154 -0.50 -20.21 1.78
C MET A 154 -1.61 -20.60 0.79
N GLN A 155 -2.04 -19.67 -0.04
CA GLN A 155 -3.09 -19.91 -1.02
C GLN A 155 -2.64 -20.89 -2.11
N SER A 156 -1.39 -20.77 -2.60
CA SER A 156 -0.79 -21.73 -3.52
C SER A 156 -0.73 -23.15 -2.92
N LYS A 157 -0.30 -23.28 -1.67
CA LYS A 157 -0.25 -24.57 -0.98
C LYS A 157 -1.63 -25.17 -0.77
N LYS A 158 -2.62 -24.38 -0.35
CA LYS A 158 -4.01 -24.84 -0.22
C LYS A 158 -4.54 -25.38 -1.54
N TYR A 159 -4.26 -24.70 -2.66
CA TYR A 159 -4.65 -25.17 -3.99
C TYR A 159 -4.01 -26.51 -4.35
N MET A 160 -2.77 -26.76 -3.91
CA MET A 160 -2.04 -28.01 -4.13
C MET A 160 -2.24 -29.08 -3.04
N GLY A 161 -3.06 -28.81 -2.00
CA GLY A 161 -3.27 -29.72 -0.87
C GLY A 161 -2.09 -29.84 0.10
N GLY A 162 -1.20 -28.84 0.16
CA GLY A 162 -0.03 -28.81 1.04
C GLY A 162 -0.25 -28.21 2.43
N ASP A 163 0.74 -28.36 3.32
CA ASP A 163 0.72 -27.83 4.70
C ASP A 163 1.15 -26.36 4.78
N THR A 164 0.35 -25.53 5.48
CA THR A 164 0.52 -24.08 5.60
C THR A 164 1.08 -23.61 6.94
N LYS A 165 1.56 -24.52 7.80
CA LYS A 165 2.09 -24.18 9.13
C LYS A 165 3.19 -23.12 9.10
N GLU A 166 4.06 -23.16 8.10
CA GLU A 166 5.17 -22.19 7.99
C GLU A 166 4.65 -20.79 7.64
N GLU A 167 3.69 -20.69 6.73
CA GLU A 167 3.05 -19.42 6.37
C GLU A 167 2.28 -18.83 7.55
N CYS A 168 1.66 -19.68 8.37
CA CYS A 168 1.01 -19.24 9.60
C CYS A 168 1.99 -18.61 10.60
N LYS A 169 3.19 -19.19 10.77
CA LYS A 169 4.25 -18.59 11.59
C LYS A 169 4.75 -17.27 11.00
N GLN A 170 4.87 -17.19 9.68
CA GLN A 170 5.27 -15.96 9.01
C GLN A 170 4.22 -14.84 9.18
N LEU A 171 2.93 -15.18 9.10
CA LEU A 171 1.84 -14.23 9.38
C LEU A 171 1.86 -13.74 10.83
N GLU A 172 2.10 -14.63 11.80
CA GLU A 172 2.26 -14.24 13.20
C GLU A 172 3.41 -13.25 13.38
N LYS A 173 4.57 -13.55 12.79
CA LYS A 173 5.71 -12.63 12.77
C LYS A 173 5.33 -11.29 12.12
N ALA A 174 4.69 -11.30 10.96
CA ALA A 174 4.30 -10.09 10.23
C ALA A 174 3.32 -9.21 11.04
N VAL A 175 2.30 -9.81 11.67
CA VAL A 175 1.36 -9.10 12.55
C VAL A 175 2.10 -8.41 13.70
N SER A 176 3.07 -9.08 14.33
CA SER A 176 3.88 -8.47 15.39
C SER A 176 4.78 -7.33 14.91
N LEU A 177 5.16 -7.34 13.63
CA LEU A 177 5.98 -6.31 13.01
C LEU A 177 5.15 -5.08 12.62
N PHE A 178 3.88 -5.26 12.19
CA PHE A 178 2.96 -4.14 11.97
C PHE A 178 2.78 -3.27 13.22
N ASP A 179 2.74 -3.85 14.41
CA ASP A 179 2.65 -3.09 15.68
C ASP A 179 3.90 -2.29 16.01
N LYS A 180 5.05 -2.71 15.48
CA LYS A 180 6.36 -2.11 15.71
C LYS A 180 6.76 -1.15 14.60
N GLU A 181 6.06 -1.19 13.48
CA GLU A 181 6.33 -0.33 12.34
C GLU A 181 6.10 1.12 12.72
N LYS A 182 7.20 1.89 12.64
CA LYS A 182 7.19 3.33 12.82
C LYS A 182 7.94 3.92 11.65
N ASN A 183 7.29 4.83 10.93
CA ASN A 183 7.93 5.61 9.89
C ASN A 183 7.68 7.09 10.17
N ALA A 184 8.73 7.89 10.19
CA ALA A 184 8.62 9.34 10.39
C ALA A 184 8.10 10.05 9.13
N THR A 185 8.15 9.38 7.98
CA THR A 185 7.66 9.91 6.72
C THR A 185 6.13 10.02 6.76
N LYS A 186 5.63 11.23 6.56
CA LYS A 186 4.19 11.50 6.56
C LYS A 186 3.52 10.75 5.41
N PHE A 187 2.34 10.17 5.70
CA PHE A 187 1.59 9.31 4.77
C PHE A 187 2.33 8.05 4.29
N TYR A 188 3.41 7.64 4.96
CA TYR A 188 4.04 6.35 4.64
C TYR A 188 2.99 5.22 4.68
N PRO A 189 3.09 4.22 3.78
CA PRO A 189 2.13 3.12 3.75
C PRO A 189 1.98 2.45 5.12
N SER A 190 0.74 2.35 5.59
CA SER A 190 0.39 1.82 6.92
C SER A 190 -0.77 0.83 6.87
N TRP A 191 -0.99 0.22 5.71
CA TRP A 191 -2.03 -0.76 5.44
C TRP A 191 -1.53 -2.19 5.67
N GLY A 192 -2.47 -3.15 5.68
CA GLY A 192 -2.16 -4.59 5.57
C GLY A 192 -2.27 -5.36 6.88
N LYS A 193 -2.22 -4.67 8.03
CA LYS A 193 -2.34 -5.28 9.34
C LYS A 193 -3.65 -6.06 9.51
N GLU A 194 -4.77 -5.46 9.13
CA GLU A 194 -6.11 -6.08 9.28
C GLU A 194 -6.21 -7.35 8.44
N ARG A 195 -5.69 -7.33 7.21
CA ARG A 195 -5.64 -8.51 6.33
C ARG A 195 -4.75 -9.60 6.93
N ALA A 196 -3.54 -9.26 7.34
CA ALA A 196 -2.60 -10.21 7.94
C ALA A 196 -3.19 -10.87 9.21
N ALA A 197 -3.87 -10.09 10.05
CA ALA A 197 -4.56 -10.60 11.24
C ALA A 197 -5.73 -11.53 10.88
N ALA A 198 -6.53 -11.19 9.87
CA ALA A 198 -7.61 -12.04 9.39
C ALA A 198 -7.10 -13.38 8.82
N LEU A 199 -6.00 -13.35 8.06
CA LEU A 199 -5.34 -14.56 7.54
C LEU A 199 -4.79 -15.42 8.68
N LEU A 200 -4.12 -14.81 9.66
CA LEU A 200 -3.62 -15.51 10.85
C LEU A 200 -4.75 -16.15 11.66
N ALA A 201 -5.91 -15.50 11.76
CA ALA A 201 -7.06 -16.11 12.42
C ALA A 201 -7.53 -17.39 11.71
N SER A 202 -7.43 -17.45 10.38
CA SER A 202 -7.77 -18.66 9.61
C SER A 202 -6.80 -19.83 9.82
N CYS A 203 -5.59 -19.59 10.34
CA CYS A 203 -4.63 -20.64 10.69
C CYS A 203 -4.99 -21.45 11.93
N LYS A 204 -5.90 -20.93 12.75
CA LYS A 204 -6.31 -21.54 14.02
C LYS A 204 -7.52 -22.47 13.86
N ASN A 205 -8.03 -22.60 12.63
CA ASN A 205 -9.16 -23.43 12.26
C ASN A 205 -8.71 -24.71 11.57
#